data_AF-A0ABD0RK71-F1
#
_entry.id   AF-A0ABD0RK71-F1
#
_cell.length_a   1.000
_cell.length_b   1.000
_cell.length_c   1.000
_cell.angle_alpha   90.00
_cell.angle_beta   90.00
_cell.angle_gamma   90.00
#
_symmetry.space_group_name_H-M   'P 1'
#
loop_
_entity.id
_entity.type
_entity.pdbx_description
1 polymer ?
#
loop_
_entity_poly.entity_id
_entity_poly.type
_entity_poly.pdbx_seq_one_letter_code
_entity_poly.pdbx_strand_id
1 'polypeptide(L)'
;EQLQELLSEYVLDTLIYIQTVRDFCDKQQKWSLQRETELDNMRDIKNRADQNKAKAFGEYLWSGITQVTADSKYQELEKELGAVLKDTLEGLEKLDHFLDAVEKLTVTSLFVFTGRSFLPQGEIITAARMASPLLIHFKRNAETFFLPSINNLDALAFQLDKYIRITEQICEK
;
A
#
# COMPACT_ATOMS: atom_id res chain seq x y z
N GLU A 1 -36.76 -0.36 22.14
CA GLU A 1 -36.10 -1.56 21.58
C GLU A 1 -35.19 -1.19 20.40
N GLN A 2 -35.72 -0.65 19.30
CA GLN A 2 -34.91 -0.25 18.12
C GLN A 2 -33.66 0.62 18.41
N LEU A 3 -33.78 1.65 19.26
CA LEU A 3 -32.61 2.50 19.59
C LEU A 3 -31.50 1.72 20.31
N GLN A 4 -31.86 0.78 21.18
CA GLN A 4 -30.89 -0.02 21.93
C GLN A 4 -30.18 -1.02 21.01
N GLU A 5 -30.92 -1.61 20.07
CA GLU A 5 -30.35 -2.49 19.03
C GLU A 5 -29.36 -1.71 18.16
N LEU A 6 -29.77 -0.55 17.62
CA LEU A 6 -28.91 0.31 16.80
C LEU A 6 -27.64 0.76 17.54
N LEU A 7 -27.77 1.14 18.83
CA LEU A 7 -26.60 1.50 19.65
C LEU A 7 -25.69 0.30 19.90
N SER A 8 -26.25 -0.91 20.03
CA SER A 8 -25.46 -2.13 20.24
C SER A 8 -24.70 -2.51 18.97
N GLU A 9 -25.35 -2.45 17.81
CA GLU A 9 -24.72 -2.64 16.49
C GLU A 9 -23.59 -1.62 16.27
N TYR A 10 -23.87 -0.34 16.51
CA TYR A 10 -22.86 0.72 16.40
C TYR A 10 -21.61 0.48 17.24
N VAL A 11 -21.80 0.05 18.50
CA VAL A 11 -20.68 -0.27 19.40
C VAL A 11 -19.93 -1.50 18.88
N LEU A 12 -20.63 -2.54 18.45
CA LEU A 12 -20.03 -3.77 17.94
C LEU A 12 -19.21 -3.51 16.67
N ASP A 13 -19.75 -2.76 15.71
CA ASP A 13 -19.05 -2.36 14.49
C ASP A 13 -17.79 -1.55 14.82
N THR A 14 -17.88 -0.60 15.76
CA THR A 14 -16.72 0.17 16.21
C THR A 14 -15.64 -0.72 16.80
N LEU A 15 -16.02 -1.72 17.62
CA LEU A 15 -15.08 -2.67 18.19
C LEU A 15 -14.41 -3.53 17.11
N ILE A 16 -15.15 -3.91 16.06
CA ILE A 16 -14.59 -4.61 14.89
C ILE A 16 -13.54 -3.73 14.21
N TYR A 17 -13.84 -2.46 13.93
CA TYR A 17 -12.87 -1.56 13.29
C TYR A 17 -11.62 -1.37 14.15
N ILE A 18 -11.77 -1.23 15.47
CA ILE A 18 -10.65 -1.17 16.42
C ILE A 18 -9.79 -2.43 16.32
N GLN A 19 -10.41 -3.61 16.25
CA GLN A 19 -9.68 -4.87 16.13
C GLN A 19 -8.94 -4.95 14.79
N THR A 20 -9.56 -4.56 13.68
CA THR A 20 -8.91 -4.49 12.35
C THR A 20 -7.68 -3.60 12.37
N VAL A 21 -7.77 -2.42 13.00
CA VAL A 21 -6.64 -1.51 13.16
C VAL A 21 -5.50 -2.15 13.95
N ARG A 22 -5.82 -2.76 15.11
CA ARG A 22 -4.81 -3.44 15.94
C ARG A 22 -4.15 -4.60 15.22
N ASP A 23 -4.93 -5.48 14.62
CA ASP A 23 -4.43 -6.67 13.92
C ASP A 23 -3.48 -6.32 12.78
N PHE A 24 -3.74 -5.20 12.11
CA PHE A 24 -2.84 -4.69 11.07
C PHE A 24 -1.58 -4.06 11.69
N CYS A 25 -1.71 -3.18 12.69
CA CYS A 25 -0.58 -2.54 13.36
C CYS A 25 0.41 -3.57 13.94
N ASP A 26 -0.09 -4.65 14.54
CA ASP A 26 0.73 -5.76 15.06
C ASP A 26 1.56 -6.46 13.97
N LYS A 27 1.07 -6.43 12.73
CA LYS A 27 1.70 -7.06 11.56
C LYS A 27 2.37 -6.03 10.64
N GLN A 28 2.34 -4.75 10.99
CA GLN A 28 2.74 -3.66 10.10
C GLN A 28 4.22 -3.80 9.70
N GLN A 29 5.12 -4.11 10.63
CA GLN A 29 6.55 -4.28 10.31
C GLN A 29 6.78 -5.40 9.28
N LYS A 30 6.08 -6.52 9.41
CA LYS A 30 6.15 -7.63 8.45
C LYS A 30 5.61 -7.19 7.09
N TRP A 31 4.51 -6.44 7.08
CA TRP A 31 3.94 -5.89 5.86
C TRP A 31 4.92 -4.92 5.17
N SER A 32 5.52 -3.98 5.90
CA SER A 32 6.53 -3.05 5.36
C SER A 32 7.71 -3.79 4.75
N LEU A 33 8.30 -4.75 5.47
CA LEU A 33 9.46 -5.50 4.98
C LEU A 33 9.19 -6.25 3.66
N GLN A 34 7.97 -6.79 3.50
CA GLN A 34 7.56 -7.42 2.24
C GLN A 34 7.51 -6.39 1.10
N ARG A 35 6.95 -5.21 1.34
CA ARG A 35 6.89 -4.13 0.35
C ARG A 35 8.26 -3.53 0.03
N GLU A 36 9.17 -3.46 1.01
CA GLU A 36 10.57 -3.06 0.80
C GLU A 36 11.29 -4.07 -0.11
N THR A 37 11.06 -5.37 0.08
CA THR A 37 11.59 -6.41 -0.81
C THR A 37 11.07 -6.22 -2.24
N GLU A 38 9.78 -5.89 -2.40
CA GLU A 38 9.20 -5.59 -3.72
C GLU A 38 9.80 -4.33 -4.34
N LEU A 39 10.07 -3.29 -3.56
CA LEU A 39 10.77 -2.10 -4.02
C LEU A 39 12.17 -2.43 -4.55
N ASP A 40 12.91 -3.28 -3.85
CA ASP A 40 14.23 -3.70 -4.27
C ASP A 40 14.17 -4.54 -5.55
N ASN A 41 13.16 -5.40 -5.70
CA ASN A 41 12.91 -6.12 -6.95
C ASN A 41 12.58 -5.17 -8.11
N MET A 42 11.76 -4.14 -7.88
CA MET A 42 11.49 -3.11 -8.90
C MET A 42 12.79 -2.41 -9.31
N ARG A 43 13.61 -1.98 -8.35
CA ARG A 43 14.90 -1.32 -8.61
C ARG A 43 15.87 -2.21 -9.39
N ASP A 44 15.94 -3.51 -9.10
CA ASP A 44 16.73 -4.48 -9.87
C ASP A 44 16.25 -4.57 -11.33
N ILE A 45 14.93 -4.73 -11.53
CA ILE A 45 14.32 -4.77 -12.87
C ILE A 45 14.66 -3.52 -13.66
N LYS A 46 14.57 -2.33 -13.04
CA LYS A 46 14.95 -1.07 -13.68
C LYS A 46 16.42 -1.05 -14.06
N ASN A 47 17.32 -1.42 -13.15
CA ASN A 47 18.75 -1.45 -13.44
C ASN A 47 19.07 -2.38 -14.62
N ARG A 48 18.43 -3.55 -14.69
CA ARG A 48 18.55 -4.49 -15.82
C ARG A 48 17.98 -3.91 -17.11
N ALA A 49 16.84 -3.20 -17.05
CA ALA A 49 16.27 -2.52 -18.21
C ALA A 49 17.20 -1.42 -18.75
N ASP A 50 17.79 -0.61 -17.89
CA ASP A 50 18.72 0.47 -18.25
C ASP A 50 20.02 -0.09 -18.85
N GLN A 51 20.56 -1.17 -18.29
CA GLN A 51 21.71 -1.88 -18.85
C GLN A 51 21.41 -2.45 -20.24
N ASN A 52 20.23 -3.07 -20.43
CA ASN A 52 19.80 -3.58 -21.72
C ASN A 52 19.67 -2.47 -22.76
N LYS A 53 19.12 -1.31 -22.37
CA LYS A 53 19.02 -0.12 -23.21
C LYS A 53 20.40 0.38 -23.64
N ALA A 54 21.34 0.48 -22.70
CA ALA A 54 22.70 0.93 -22.98
C ALA A 54 23.44 -0.02 -23.94
N LYS A 55 23.30 -1.34 -23.75
CA LYS A 55 23.87 -2.34 -24.66
C LYS A 55 23.29 -2.24 -26.07
N ALA A 56 21.96 -2.18 -26.19
CA ALA A 56 21.28 -2.06 -27.48
C ALA A 56 21.71 -0.78 -28.24
N PHE A 57 21.89 0.34 -27.52
CA PHE A 57 22.37 1.58 -28.11
C PHE A 57 23.83 1.46 -28.62
N GLY A 58 24.72 0.84 -27.83
CA GLY A 58 26.10 0.58 -28.26
C GLY A 58 26.21 -0.35 -29.46
N GLU A 59 25.40 -1.42 -29.48
CA GLU A 59 25.31 -2.36 -30.61
C GLU A 59 24.73 -1.69 -31.87
N TYR A 60 23.72 -0.83 -31.74
CA TYR A 60 23.15 -0.07 -32.86
C TYR A 60 24.20 0.86 -33.49
N LEU A 61 24.96 1.60 -32.67
CA LEU A 61 26.04 2.46 -33.15
C LEU A 61 27.15 1.68 -33.88
N TRP A 62 27.33 0.40 -33.54
CA TRP A 62 28.38 -0.44 -34.12
C TRP A 62 27.92 -1.30 -35.32
N SER A 63 26.64 -1.70 -35.35
CA SER A 63 26.15 -2.75 -36.27
C SER A 63 25.02 -2.32 -37.21
N GLY A 64 24.37 -1.17 -36.98
CA GLY A 64 23.31 -0.63 -37.85
C GLY A 64 22.02 -1.45 -37.98
N ILE A 65 21.94 -2.69 -37.46
CA ILE A 65 20.79 -3.60 -37.67
C ILE A 65 20.59 -4.52 -36.45
N THR A 66 19.83 -4.09 -35.44
CA THR A 66 19.29 -4.99 -34.39
C THR A 66 18.05 -4.39 -33.70
N GLN A 67 16.87 -4.51 -34.33
CA GLN A 67 15.59 -4.18 -33.68
C GLN A 67 14.91 -5.40 -33.02
N VAL A 68 15.20 -6.63 -33.45
CA VAL A 68 14.37 -7.81 -33.10
C VAL A 68 14.67 -8.43 -31.73
N THR A 69 15.87 -8.26 -31.16
CA THR A 69 16.28 -8.89 -29.89
C THR A 69 15.93 -8.08 -28.64
N ALA A 70 15.71 -6.77 -28.77
CA ALA A 70 15.41 -5.88 -27.66
C ALA A 70 14.00 -6.15 -27.07
N ASP A 71 12.98 -6.27 -27.94
CA ASP A 71 11.58 -6.40 -27.52
C ASP A 71 11.33 -7.63 -26.64
N SER A 72 11.96 -8.77 -26.95
CA SER A 72 11.82 -10.00 -26.16
C SER A 72 12.31 -9.87 -24.71
N LYS A 73 13.44 -9.16 -24.50
CA LYS A 73 14.00 -8.93 -23.16
C LYS A 73 13.17 -7.96 -22.35
N TYR A 74 12.59 -6.94 -22.99
CA TYR A 74 11.67 -6.02 -22.32
C TYR A 74 10.38 -6.74 -21.89
N GLN A 75 9.84 -7.62 -22.73
CA GLN A 75 8.67 -8.43 -22.38
C GLN A 75 8.93 -9.37 -21.18
N GLU A 76 10.12 -9.98 -21.10
CA GLU A 76 10.51 -10.79 -19.94
C GLU A 76 10.56 -9.96 -18.65
N LEU A 77 11.14 -8.76 -18.70
CA LEU A 77 11.20 -7.85 -17.57
C LEU A 77 9.82 -7.31 -17.16
N GLU A 78 8.91 -7.03 -18.12
CA GLU A 78 7.53 -6.64 -17.82
C GLU A 78 6.75 -7.79 -17.17
N LYS A 79 7.01 -9.03 -17.56
CA LYS A 79 6.42 -10.20 -16.91
C LYS A 79 6.93 -10.38 -15.48
N GLU A 80 8.23 -10.20 -15.27
CA GLU A 80 8.84 -10.22 -13.93
C GLU A 80 8.26 -9.11 -13.04
N LEU A 81 8.14 -7.89 -13.58
CA LEU A 81 7.49 -6.76 -12.91
C LEU A 81 6.03 -7.07 -12.60
N GLY A 82 5.30 -7.72 -13.51
CA GLY A 82 3.91 -8.13 -13.29
C GLY A 82 3.75 -9.10 -12.12
N ALA A 83 4.72 -10.00 -11.91
CA ALA A 83 4.72 -10.88 -10.74
C ALA A 83 4.93 -10.09 -9.44
N VAL A 84 5.91 -9.18 -9.41
CA VAL A 84 6.15 -8.30 -8.25
C VAL A 84 4.91 -7.46 -7.94
N LEU A 85 4.30 -6.85 -8.96
CA LEU A 85 3.13 -5.99 -8.79
C LEU A 85 1.88 -6.76 -8.36
N LYS A 86 1.76 -8.04 -8.73
CA LYS A 86 0.70 -8.90 -8.21
C LYS A 86 0.80 -9.03 -6.69
N ASP A 87 1.98 -9.39 -6.18
CA ASP A 87 2.23 -9.51 -4.74
C ASP A 87 2.07 -8.14 -4.03
N THR A 88 2.48 -7.06 -4.70
CA THR A 88 2.25 -5.68 -4.25
C THR A 88 0.75 -5.40 -4.09
N LEU A 89 -0.07 -5.68 -5.10
CA LEU A 89 -1.52 -5.43 -5.05
C LEU A 89 -2.21 -6.25 -3.96
N GLU A 90 -1.86 -7.52 -3.77
CA GLU A 90 -2.43 -8.37 -2.72
C GLU A 90 -2.18 -7.84 -1.31
N GLY A 91 -1.04 -7.18 -1.05
CA GLY A 91 -0.82 -6.53 0.24
C GLY A 91 -1.36 -5.11 0.33
N LEU A 92 -1.55 -4.41 -0.79
CA LEU A 92 -2.28 -3.14 -0.80
C LEU A 92 -3.78 -3.36 -0.52
N GLU A 93 -4.36 -4.48 -0.95
CA GLU A 93 -5.71 -4.87 -0.57
C GLU A 93 -5.87 -5.00 0.94
N LYS A 94 -4.90 -5.63 1.63
CA LYS A 94 -4.89 -5.72 3.10
C LYS A 94 -4.77 -4.36 3.76
N LEU A 95 -3.97 -3.47 3.17
CA LEU A 95 -3.85 -2.09 3.63
C LEU A 95 -5.18 -1.33 3.46
N ASP A 96 -5.92 -1.54 2.38
CA ASP A 96 -7.20 -0.87 2.13
C ASP A 96 -8.24 -1.18 3.22
N HIS A 97 -8.33 -2.45 3.64
CA HIS A 97 -9.20 -2.86 4.76
C HIS A 97 -8.84 -2.14 6.07
N PHE A 98 -7.54 -1.98 6.32
CA PHE A 98 -7.04 -1.21 7.46
C PHE A 98 -7.41 0.27 7.35
N LEU A 99 -7.19 0.89 6.19
CA LEU A 99 -7.47 2.30 5.95
C LEU A 99 -8.97 2.62 6.04
N ASP A 100 -9.85 1.73 5.55
CA ASP A 100 -11.30 1.87 5.73
C ASP A 100 -11.66 1.85 7.22
N ALA A 101 -11.12 0.91 7.99
CA ALA A 101 -11.36 0.86 9.44
C ALA A 101 -10.87 2.14 10.14
N VAL A 102 -9.70 2.68 9.78
CA VAL A 102 -9.24 3.97 10.29
C VAL A 102 -10.22 5.09 9.91
N GLU A 103 -10.67 5.15 8.66
CA GLU A 103 -11.63 6.15 8.16
C GLU A 103 -12.95 6.09 8.95
N LYS A 104 -13.51 4.90 9.19
CA LYS A 104 -14.72 4.71 10.01
C LYS A 104 -14.52 5.21 11.44
N LEU A 105 -13.36 4.91 12.05
CA LEU A 105 -13.06 5.36 13.41
C LEU A 105 -12.93 6.88 13.53
N THR A 106 -12.53 7.59 12.46
CA THR A 106 -12.45 9.06 12.50
C THR A 106 -13.79 9.72 12.78
N VAL A 107 -14.88 9.14 12.24
CA VAL A 107 -16.26 9.63 12.39
C VAL A 107 -17.00 9.03 13.59
N THR A 108 -16.38 8.08 14.30
CA THR A 108 -16.96 7.49 15.51
C THR A 108 -17.08 8.52 16.63
N SER A 109 -18.20 8.49 17.35
CA SER A 109 -18.46 9.32 18.52
C SER A 109 -17.61 8.84 19.69
N LEU A 110 -16.64 9.68 20.08
CA LEU A 110 -15.79 9.42 21.24
C LEU A 110 -16.62 9.26 22.52
N PHE A 111 -17.72 10.00 22.66
CA PHE A 111 -18.55 10.05 23.88
C PHE A 111 -19.13 8.70 24.28
N VAL A 112 -19.45 7.84 23.32
CA VAL A 112 -19.93 6.47 23.58
C VAL A 112 -18.84 5.62 24.26
N PHE A 113 -17.57 6.01 24.11
CA PHE A 113 -16.38 5.31 24.59
C PHE A 113 -15.60 6.09 25.66
N THR A 114 -16.21 7.07 26.32
CA THR A 114 -15.53 7.90 27.35
C THR A 114 -15.57 7.34 28.79
N GLY A 115 -16.16 6.15 28.99
CA GLY A 115 -16.19 5.47 30.30
C GLY A 115 -14.91 4.68 30.62
N ARG A 116 -14.63 4.40 31.91
CA ARG A 116 -13.43 3.64 32.34
C ARG A 116 -13.28 2.29 31.65
N SER A 117 -14.38 1.63 31.31
CA SER A 117 -14.39 0.34 30.60
C SER A 117 -13.97 0.43 29.13
N PHE A 118 -13.90 1.65 28.56
CA PHE A 118 -13.64 1.90 27.15
C PHE A 118 -12.41 2.79 26.89
N LEU A 119 -11.60 3.05 27.93
CA LEU A 119 -10.42 3.93 27.80
C LEU A 119 -9.45 3.48 26.68
N PRO A 120 -9.09 2.18 26.52
CA PRO A 120 -8.23 1.73 25.43
C PRO A 120 -8.86 1.91 24.03
N GLN A 121 -10.19 1.99 23.95
CA GLN A 121 -10.93 2.14 22.70
C GLN A 121 -11.03 3.63 22.31
N GLY A 122 -11.23 4.53 23.28
CA GLY A 122 -11.25 5.97 23.05
C GLY A 122 -9.92 6.55 22.57
N GLU A 123 -8.80 5.98 23.05
CA GLU A 123 -7.46 6.34 22.57
C GLU A 123 -7.27 6.03 21.09
N ILE A 124 -7.73 4.86 20.62
CA ILE A 124 -7.62 4.46 19.21
C ILE A 124 -8.48 5.33 18.29
N ILE A 125 -9.70 5.70 18.73
CA ILE A 125 -10.54 6.67 18.00
C ILE A 125 -9.82 8.02 17.88
N THR A 126 -9.12 8.45 18.94
CA THR A 126 -8.34 9.68 18.94
C THR A 126 -7.15 9.60 17.98
N ALA A 127 -6.38 8.49 18.02
CA ALA A 127 -5.27 8.23 17.11
C ALA A 127 -5.73 8.22 15.64
N ALA A 128 -6.85 7.55 15.34
CA ALA A 128 -7.44 7.53 14.00
C ALA A 128 -7.76 8.94 13.48
N ARG A 129 -8.33 9.81 14.33
CA ARG A 129 -8.58 11.22 13.98
C ARG A 129 -7.30 11.99 13.68
N MET A 130 -6.23 11.74 14.44
CA MET A 130 -4.92 12.36 14.21
C MET A 130 -4.26 11.86 12.91
N ALA A 131 -4.51 10.61 12.54
CA ALA A 131 -4.02 10.00 11.30
C ALA A 131 -4.86 10.38 10.06
N SER A 132 -6.11 10.83 10.24
CA SER A 132 -7.07 11.15 9.16
C SER A 132 -6.48 11.96 7.99
N PRO A 133 -5.70 13.04 8.21
CA PRO A 133 -5.13 13.80 7.09
C PRO A 133 -4.19 13.00 6.20
N LEU A 134 -3.57 11.94 6.72
CA LEU A 134 -2.64 11.09 5.97
C LEU A 134 -3.36 10.15 5.00
N LEU A 135 -4.63 9.84 5.24
CA LEU A 135 -5.42 8.93 4.39
C LEU A 135 -5.59 9.43 2.96
N ILE A 136 -5.46 10.75 2.73
CA ILE A 136 -5.52 11.35 1.39
C ILE A 136 -4.49 10.77 0.43
N HIS A 137 -3.36 10.29 0.95
CA HIS A 137 -2.29 9.76 0.14
C HIS A 137 -2.62 8.41 -0.49
N PHE A 138 -3.65 7.70 0.00
CA PHE A 138 -4.07 6.39 -0.49
C PHE A 138 -5.30 6.44 -1.40
N LYS A 139 -5.86 7.62 -1.70
CA LYS A 139 -7.09 7.74 -2.50
C LYS A 139 -6.92 7.37 -3.98
N ARG A 140 -5.71 7.02 -4.42
CA ARG A 140 -5.45 6.53 -5.78
C ARG A 140 -5.78 5.04 -5.86
N ASN A 141 -6.58 4.66 -6.86
CA ASN A 141 -6.84 3.25 -7.14
C ASN A 141 -5.53 2.52 -7.47
N ALA A 142 -5.20 1.50 -6.68
CA ALA A 142 -3.94 0.77 -6.79
C ALA A 142 -3.85 -0.05 -8.08
N GLU A 143 -4.91 -0.78 -8.45
CA GLU A 143 -4.95 -1.66 -9.63
C GLU A 143 -4.68 -0.93 -10.94
N THR A 144 -5.21 0.28 -11.07
CA THR A 144 -5.01 1.12 -12.27
C THR A 144 -3.67 1.82 -12.29
N PHE A 145 -3.03 2.01 -11.13
CA PHE A 145 -1.74 2.69 -11.02
C PHE A 145 -0.57 1.71 -11.15
N PHE A 146 -0.63 0.57 -10.47
CA PHE A 146 0.42 -0.44 -10.43
C PHE A 146 0.34 -1.41 -11.61
N LEU A 147 0.49 -0.88 -12.83
CA LEU A 147 0.54 -1.66 -14.06
C LEU A 147 1.98 -2.03 -14.44
N PRO A 148 2.21 -3.22 -15.02
CA PRO A 148 3.54 -3.71 -15.38
C PRO A 148 4.08 -2.98 -16.62
N SER A 149 4.59 -1.77 -16.42
CA SER A 149 5.25 -0.98 -17.45
C SER A 149 6.60 -0.48 -16.94
N ILE A 150 7.67 -0.92 -17.60
CA ILE A 150 9.04 -0.54 -17.26
C ILE A 150 9.24 0.98 -17.32
N ASN A 151 8.56 1.66 -18.24
CA ASN A 151 8.64 3.11 -18.40
C ASN A 151 8.15 3.89 -17.18
N ASN A 152 7.29 3.29 -16.36
CA ASN A 152 6.68 3.94 -15.19
C ASN A 152 7.30 3.49 -13.87
N LEU A 153 8.32 2.61 -13.92
CA LEU A 153 8.80 1.88 -12.75
C LEU A 153 9.28 2.80 -11.61
N ASP A 154 9.92 3.92 -11.91
CA ASP A 154 10.28 4.92 -10.90
C ASP A 154 9.07 5.49 -10.15
N ALA A 155 7.98 5.77 -10.88
CA ALA A 155 6.76 6.27 -10.28
C ALA A 155 6.09 5.21 -9.41
N LEU A 156 6.14 3.93 -9.82
CA LEU A 156 5.64 2.80 -9.02
C LEU A 156 6.42 2.67 -7.72
N ALA A 157 7.76 2.62 -7.81
CA ALA A 157 8.63 2.50 -6.65
C ALA A 157 8.48 3.68 -5.69
N PHE A 158 8.40 4.91 -6.21
CA PHE A 158 8.18 6.10 -5.39
C PHE A 158 6.83 6.05 -4.66
N GLN A 159 5.75 5.63 -5.31
CA GLN A 159 4.45 5.54 -4.63
C GLN A 159 4.42 4.43 -3.59
N LEU A 160 5.02 3.26 -3.87
CA LEU A 160 5.04 2.17 -2.90
C LEU A 160 5.88 2.55 -1.65
N ASP A 161 7.05 3.17 -1.83
CA ASP A 161 7.85 3.71 -0.70
C ASP A 161 7.06 4.74 0.12
N LYS A 162 6.33 5.63 -0.57
CA LYS A 162 5.44 6.59 0.08
C LYS A 162 4.35 5.88 0.90
N TYR A 163 3.73 4.84 0.37
CA TYR A 163 2.70 4.07 1.10
C TYR A 163 3.28 3.40 2.34
N ILE A 164 4.48 2.82 2.26
CA ILE A 164 5.18 2.21 3.40
C ILE A 164 5.37 3.21 4.53
N ARG A 165 6.01 4.35 4.23
CA ARG A 165 6.34 5.38 5.23
C ARG A 165 5.10 5.97 5.91
N ILE A 166 4.04 6.20 5.14
CA ILE A 166 2.81 6.77 5.70
C ILE A 166 2.09 5.74 6.57
N THR A 167 2.06 4.47 6.16
CA THR A 167 1.49 3.39 6.97
C THR A 167 2.21 3.26 8.30
N GLU A 168 3.55 3.31 8.31
CA GLU A 168 4.37 3.37 9.53
C GLU A 168 3.95 4.53 10.43
N GLN A 169 3.87 5.74 9.84
CA GLN A 169 3.46 6.93 10.58
C GLN A 169 2.04 6.82 11.17
N ILE A 170 1.11 6.13 10.49
CA ILE A 170 -0.25 5.90 11.01
C ILE A 170 -0.20 4.92 12.18
N CYS A 171 0.56 3.84 12.08
CA CYS A 171 0.66 2.80 13.12
C CYS A 171 1.46 3.24 14.37
N GLU A 172 2.27 4.29 14.26
CA GLU A 172 2.98 4.91 15.40
C GLU A 172 2.10 5.85 16.24
N LYS A 173 0.89 6.20 15.79
CA LYS A 173 -0.05 7.09 16.50
C LYS A 173 -0.86 6.35 17.56
#